data_AF-A0A946HDU8-F1
#
_entry.id   AF-A0A946HDU8-F1
#
_cell.length_a   1.000
_cell.length_b   1.000
_cell.length_c   1.000
_cell.angle_alpha   90.00
_cell.angle_beta   90.00
_cell.angle_gamma   90.00
#
_symmetry.space_group_name_H-M   'P 1'
#
loop_
_entity.id
_entity.type
_entity.pdbx_description
1 polymer ?
#
loop_
_entity_poly.entity_id
_entity_poly.type
_entity_poly.pdbx_seq_one_letter_code
_entity_poly.pdbx_strand_id
1 'polypeptide(L)'
;MSQPTLQSLSIELDEWRENITKQGRLPDNIWTKTLKLLENHSMAHVSRKLHISHEQIRDKLNQQDIESVVPCPSSKRVFIM
;
A
#
# COMPACT_ATOMS: atom_id res chain seq x y z
N MET A 1 12.15 -19.60 -9.36
CA MET A 1 10.96 -18.76 -9.11
C MET A 1 11.46 -17.44 -8.52
N SER A 2 11.46 -16.37 -9.30
CA SER A 2 12.07 -15.09 -8.91
C SER A 2 11.27 -14.45 -7.78
N GLN A 3 11.89 -14.30 -6.62
CA GLN A 3 11.29 -13.57 -5.50
C GLN A 3 11.06 -12.12 -5.94
N PRO A 4 9.85 -11.56 -5.76
CA PRO A 4 9.63 -10.14 -6.04
C PRO A 4 10.45 -9.33 -5.04
N THR A 5 11.52 -8.69 -5.52
CA THR A 5 12.36 -7.84 -4.68
C THR A 5 11.68 -6.49 -4.47
N LEU A 6 11.96 -5.86 -3.32
CA LEU A 6 11.51 -4.50 -2.98
C LEU A 6 11.73 -3.48 -4.11
N GLN A 7 12.81 -3.64 -4.89
CA GLN A 7 13.12 -2.79 -6.04
C GLN A 7 12.12 -2.94 -7.18
N SER A 8 11.78 -4.17 -7.58
CA SER A 8 10.82 -4.39 -8.67
C SER A 8 9.45 -3.80 -8.34
N LEU A 9 9.04 -3.91 -7.08
CA LEU A 9 7.80 -3.30 -6.59
C LEU A 9 7.85 -1.78 -6.57
N SER A 10 8.98 -1.20 -6.15
CA SER A 10 9.18 0.25 -6.17
C SER A 10 9.07 0.80 -7.59
N ILE A 11 9.63 0.11 -8.57
CA ILE A 11 9.57 0.50 -9.99
C ILE A 11 8.14 0.41 -10.51
N GLU A 12 7.45 -0.72 -10.28
CA GLU A 12 6.05 -0.91 -10.70
C GLU A 12 5.12 0.17 -10.10
N LEU A 13 5.41 0.61 -8.87
CA LEU A 13 4.68 1.70 -8.20
C LEU A 13 5.00 3.07 -8.78
N ASP A 14 6.26 3.31 -9.13
CA ASP A 14 6.70 4.57 -9.73
C ASP A 14 6.07 4.74 -11.11
N GLU A 15 6.15 3.70 -11.95
CA GLU A 15 5.49 3.64 -13.26
C GLU A 15 3.98 3.87 -13.14
N TRP A 16 3.34 3.24 -12.15
CA TRP A 16 1.91 3.44 -11.86
C TRP A 16 1.61 4.90 -11.45
N ARG A 17 2.46 5.52 -10.62
CA ARG A 17 2.30 6.94 -10.23
C ARG A 17 2.48 7.89 -11.41
N GLU A 18 3.43 7.61 -12.29
CA GLU A 18 3.67 8.41 -13.49
C GLU A 18 2.55 8.28 -14.51
N ASN A 19 1.93 7.09 -14.62
CA ASN A 19 0.86 6.85 -15.58
C ASN A 19 -0.51 7.43 -15.13
N ILE A 20 -0.70 7.68 -13.83
CA ILE A 20 -2.01 8.03 -13.29
C ILE A 20 -2.15 9.54 -13.08
N THR A 21 -3.01 10.14 -13.90
CA THR A 21 -3.34 11.58 -13.88
C THR A 21 -4.20 12.02 -12.69
N LYS A 22 -4.86 11.09 -11.98
CA LYS A 22 -5.65 11.37 -10.78
C LYS A 22 -5.19 10.44 -9.67
N GLN A 23 -4.49 10.96 -8.67
CA GLN A 23 -4.02 10.21 -7.48
C GLN A 23 -5.11 9.26 -6.95
N GLY A 24 -5.08 8.02 -7.44
CA GLY A 24 -6.04 6.98 -7.14
C GLY A 24 -5.58 6.17 -5.93
N ARG A 25 -6.46 5.30 -5.43
CA ARG A 25 -6.07 4.31 -4.42
C ARG A 25 -5.06 3.35 -5.05
N LEU A 26 -3.97 3.06 -4.33
CA LEU A 26 -3.02 2.02 -4.75
C LEU A 26 -3.75 0.70 -5.01
N PRO A 27 -3.43 -0.03 -6.09
CA PRO A 27 -4.07 -1.29 -6.41
C PRO A 27 -3.78 -2.36 -5.35
N ASP A 28 -4.76 -3.20 -5.05
CA ASP A 28 -4.67 -4.20 -3.99
C ASP A 28 -3.58 -5.26 -4.25
N ASN A 29 -3.18 -5.46 -5.50
CA ASN A 29 -2.04 -6.31 -5.87
C ASN A 29 -0.73 -5.76 -5.27
N ILE A 30 -0.50 -4.44 -5.38
CA ILE A 30 0.67 -3.79 -4.80
C ILE A 30 0.61 -3.84 -3.27
N TRP A 31 -0.58 -3.67 -2.68
CA TRP A 31 -0.77 -3.80 -1.23
C TRP A 31 -0.46 -5.21 -0.73
N THR A 32 -0.94 -6.24 -1.41
CA THR A 32 -0.69 -7.64 -1.05
C THR A 32 0.81 -7.94 -1.08
N LYS A 33 1.50 -7.48 -2.12
CA LYS A 33 2.96 -7.61 -2.20
C LYS A 33 3.67 -6.81 -1.10
N THR A 34 3.21 -5.59 -0.82
CA THR A 34 3.74 -4.72 0.25
C THR A 34 3.62 -5.36 1.62
N LEU A 35 2.49 -6.03 1.90
CA LEU A 35 2.23 -6.72 3.15
C LEU A 35 3.10 -7.97 3.31
N LYS A 36 3.34 -8.73 2.23
CA LYS A 36 4.34 -9.81 2.22
C LYS A 36 5.76 -9.31 2.49
N LEU A 37 6.08 -8.12 1.99
CA LEU A 37 7.38 -7.49 2.27
C LEU A 37 7.49 -7.01 3.72
N LEU A 38 6.38 -6.60 4.34
CA LEU A 38 6.34 -6.23 5.77
C LEU A 38 6.61 -7.42 6.70
N GLU A 39 6.34 -8.65 6.27
CA GLU A 39 6.69 -9.85 7.04
C GLU A 39 8.22 -10.08 7.11
N ASN A 40 8.95 -9.63 6.09
CA ASN A 40 10.40 -9.85 5.95
C ASN A 40 11.25 -8.59 6.17
N HIS A 41 10.64 -7.40 6.08
CA HIS A 41 11.30 -6.11 6.17
C HIS A 41 10.54 -5.16 7.09
N SER A 42 11.27 -4.28 7.78
CA SER A 42 10.64 -3.29 8.67
C SER A 42 9.79 -2.28 7.90
N MET A 43 8.70 -1.83 8.56
CA MET A 43 7.76 -0.85 8.01
C MET A 43 8.43 0.45 7.55
N ALA A 44 9.47 0.91 8.25
CA ALA A 44 10.26 2.07 7.84
C ALA A 44 11.03 1.85 6.52
N HIS A 45 11.52 0.63 6.28
CA HIS A 45 12.23 0.26 5.06
C HIS A 45 11.26 0.24 3.86
N VAL A 46 10.08 -0.35 4.08
CA VAL A 46 8.99 -0.44 3.11
C VAL A 46 8.45 0.96 2.79
N SER A 47 8.16 1.78 3.81
CA SER A 47 7.67 3.15 3.63
C SER A 47 8.63 4.02 2.82
N ARG A 48 9.93 3.97 3.13
CA ARG A 48 10.95 4.73 2.38
C ARG A 48 11.07 4.27 0.93
N LYS A 49 10.94 2.96 0.66
CA LYS A 49 11.08 2.43 -0.70
C LYS A 49 9.86 2.67 -1.55
N LEU A 50 8.66 2.43 -1.01
CA LEU A 50 7.42 2.51 -1.77
C LEU A 50 6.80 3.92 -1.73
N HIS A 51 7.40 4.86 -0.99
CA HIS A 51 6.87 6.21 -0.76
C HIS A 51 5.42 6.17 -0.25
N ILE A 52 5.10 5.21 0.62
CA ILE A 52 3.78 5.04 1.22
C ILE A 52 3.84 5.49 2.67
N SER A 53 2.83 6.23 3.14
CA SER A 53 2.79 6.68 4.53
C SER A 53 2.53 5.52 5.49
N HIS A 54 3.15 5.53 6.67
CA HIS A 54 2.91 4.53 7.72
C HIS A 54 1.42 4.42 8.09
N GLU A 55 0.69 5.54 8.08
CA GLU A 55 -0.76 5.55 8.31
C GLU A 55 -1.52 4.72 7.26
N GLN A 56 -1.15 4.81 5.98
CA GLN A 56 -1.80 4.04 4.92
C GLN A 56 -1.52 2.55 5.06
N ILE A 57 -0.29 2.20 5.45
CA ILE A 57 0.09 0.80 5.72
C ILE A 57 -0.73 0.25 6.89
N ARG A 58 -0.87 1.04 7.95
CA ARG A 58 -1.63 0.65 9.15
C ARG A 58 -3.13 0.55 8.86
N ASP A 59 -3.70 1.47 8.08
CA ASP A 59 -5.09 1.41 7.62
C ASP A 59 -5.34 0.13 6.81
N LYS A 60 -4.40 -0.23 5.92
CA LYS A 60 -4.51 -1.44 5.10
C LYS A 60 -4.29 -2.73 5.86
N LEU A 61 -3.39 -2.75 6.85
CA LEU A 61 -3.24 -3.87 7.78
C LEU A 61 -4.54 -4.09 8.56
N ASN A 62 -5.15 -3.01 9.06
CA ASN A 62 -6.42 -3.08 9.76
C ASN A 62 -7.54 -3.57 8.83
N GLN A 63 -7.59 -3.08 7.58
CA GLN A 63 -8.56 -3.55 6.58
C GLN A 63 -8.40 -5.04 6.23
N GLN A 64 -7.18 -5.58 6.17
CA GLN A 64 -6.97 -7.02 5.91
C GLN A 64 -7.45 -7.89 7.08
N ASP A 65 -7.25 -7.45 8.32
CA ASP A 65 -7.75 -8.16 9.50
C ASP A 65 -9.29 -8.15 9.52
N ILE A 66 -9.89 -7.01 9.15
CA ILE A 66 -11.34 -6.79 9.13
C ILE A 66 -12.02 -7.47 7.92
N GLU A 67 -11.32 -7.80 6.83
CA GLU A 67 -11.91 -8.48 5.66
C GLU A 67 -12.33 -9.93 5.95
N SER A 68 -11.94 -10.52 7.10
CA SER A 68 -12.55 -11.78 7.58
C SER A 68 -13.84 -11.59 8.40
N VAL A 69 -14.22 -10.34 8.74
CA VAL A 69 -15.35 -10.02 9.62
C VAL A 69 -16.07 -8.72 9.22
N VAL A 70 -16.56 -8.61 7.96
CA VAL A 70 -17.60 -7.66 7.48
C VAL A 70 -17.35 -6.12 7.67
N PRO A 71 -17.96 -5.25 6.84
CA PRO A 71 -17.45 -3.92 6.54
C PRO A 71 -17.82 -2.88 7.59
N CYS A 72 -16.85 -2.06 8.02
CA CYS A 72 -17.13 -0.83 8.76
C CYS A 72 -16.65 0.41 7.97
N PRO A 73 -17.57 1.31 7.58
CA PRO A 73 -17.25 2.47 6.75
C PRO A 73 -16.77 3.61 7.64
N SER A 74 -15.48 3.90 7.63
CA SER A 74 -14.90 5.22 7.98
C SER A 74 -13.42 5.17 7.62
N SER A 75 -12.89 6.07 6.79
CA SER A 75 -12.76 7.45 7.25
C SER A 75 -12.82 8.43 6.08
N LYS A 76 -13.79 9.33 6.16
CA LYS A 76 -13.96 10.48 5.27
C LYS A 76 -12.77 11.41 5.49
N ARG A 77 -11.83 11.51 4.55
CA ARG A 77 -10.95 12.68 4.47
C ARG A 77 -11.53 13.63 3.43
N VAL A 78 -12.53 14.38 3.89
CA VAL A 78 -13.01 15.58 3.21
C VAL A 78 -11.85 16.55 3.16
N PHE A 79 -11.26 16.76 1.97
CA PHE A 79 -10.47 17.96 1.70
C PHE A 79 -11.47 19.04 1.27
N ILE A 80 -11.79 19.95 2.19
CA ILE A 80 -12.50 21.19 1.89
C ILE A 80 -11.45 22.20 1.43
N MET A 81 -11.72 22.80 0.27
CA MET A 81 -11.21 24.05 -0.36
C MET A 81 -9.82 24.57 0.02
#